data_AF-A0A3E4N2H3-F1
#
_entry.id   AF-A0A3E4N2H3-F1
#
_cell.length_a   1.000
_cell.length_b   1.000
_cell.length_c   1.000
_cell.angle_alpha   90.00
_cell.angle_beta   90.00
_cell.angle_gamma   90.00
#
_symmetry.space_group_name_H-M   'P 1'
#
loop_
_entity.id
_entity.type
_entity.pdbx_description
1 polymer ?
#
loop_
_entity_poly.entity_id
_entity_poly.type
_entity_poly.pdbx_seq_one_letter_code
_entity_poly.pdbx_strand_id
1 'polypeptide(L)'
;MELRRILLICLLGMFSINILADNYKFDYAVINNEKVTTVNASNITATLISSTKATVTYQNETIVLTSKDSLKYEGRGKNGVIVVANKAKGVLSRITIGATVNNQIVMLIYKRINN
;
A
#
# COMPACT_ATOMS: atom_id res chain seq x y z
N MET A 1 -28.60 6.44 32.70
CA MET A 1 -28.82 6.29 31.23
C MET A 1 -27.61 6.69 30.39
N GLU A 2 -26.68 7.48 30.95
CA GLU A 2 -25.49 8.02 30.27
C GLU A 2 -24.36 6.99 30.01
N LEU A 3 -24.07 6.08 30.96
CA LEU A 3 -22.96 5.13 30.82
C LEU A 3 -23.16 4.14 29.66
N ARG A 4 -24.42 3.72 29.42
CA ARG A 4 -24.77 2.87 28.27
C ARG A 4 -24.61 3.60 26.94
N ARG A 5 -24.87 4.91 26.88
CA ARG A 5 -24.64 5.73 25.68
C ARG A 5 -23.15 5.91 25.38
N ILE A 6 -22.33 6.19 26.40
CA ILE A 6 -20.87 6.31 26.24
C ILE A 6 -20.25 4.99 25.81
N LEU A 7 -20.65 3.87 26.43
CA LEU A 7 -20.17 2.54 26.05
C LEU A 7 -20.54 2.19 24.60
N LEU A 8 -21.75 2.58 24.15
CA LEU A 8 -22.19 2.39 22.78
C LEU A 8 -21.39 3.24 21.78
N ILE A 9 -21.06 4.49 22.13
CA ILE A 9 -20.20 5.37 21.31
C ILE A 9 -18.77 4.81 21.25
N CYS A 10 -18.21 4.32 22.36
CA CYS A 10 -16.90 3.67 22.36
C CYS A 10 -16.89 2.36 21.56
N LEU A 11 -17.96 1.57 21.61
CA LEU A 11 -18.10 0.34 20.83
C LEU A 11 -18.26 0.65 19.33
N LEU A 12 -19.05 1.66 18.97
CA LEU A 12 -19.16 2.19 17.60
C LEU A 12 -17.84 2.83 17.10
N GLY A 13 -17.06 3.41 18.01
CA GLY A 13 -15.70 3.91 17.73
C GLY A 13 -14.67 2.79 17.55
N MET A 14 -14.88 1.60 18.13
CA MET A 14 -14.06 0.41 17.87
C MET A 14 -14.47 -0.36 16.61
N PHE A 15 -15.67 -0.12 16.07
CA PHE A 15 -16.01 -0.43 14.67
C PHE A 15 -15.38 0.57 13.69
N SER A 16 -14.36 1.33 14.11
CA SER A 16 -13.40 1.96 13.21
C SER A 16 -12.70 0.86 12.42
N ILE A 17 -13.35 0.43 11.34
CA ILE A 17 -12.76 -0.10 10.12
C ILE A 17 -11.54 -0.97 10.41
N ASN A 18 -11.80 -2.24 10.76
CA ASN A 18 -10.89 -3.31 10.38
C ASN A 18 -10.92 -3.35 8.84
N ILE A 19 -10.25 -2.39 8.18
CA ILE A 19 -10.11 -2.41 6.73
C ILE A 19 -9.20 -3.59 6.47
N LEU A 20 -9.80 -4.70 6.02
CA LEU A 20 -9.07 -5.89 5.62
C LEU A 20 -7.95 -5.44 4.69
N ALA A 21 -6.70 -5.59 5.14
CA ALA A 21 -5.56 -5.21 4.32
C ALA A 21 -5.52 -6.17 3.12
N ASP A 22 -5.52 -5.60 1.92
CA ASP A 22 -5.42 -6.38 0.69
C ASP A 22 -4.00 -6.92 0.56
N ASN A 23 -3.88 -8.18 0.15
CA ASN A 23 -2.58 -8.79 -0.13
C ASN A 23 -2.16 -8.57 -1.58
N TYR A 24 -0.86 -8.29 -1.77
CA TYR A 24 -0.26 -8.14 -3.08
C TYR A 24 0.95 -9.06 -3.18
N LYS A 25 1.00 -9.82 -4.27
CA LYS A 25 2.14 -10.65 -4.60
C LYS A 25 3.12 -9.90 -5.47
N PHE A 26 4.39 -10.17 -5.25
CA PHE A 26 5.44 -9.76 -6.17
C PHE A 26 5.15 -10.30 -7.58
N ASP A 27 5.40 -9.49 -8.60
CA ASP A 27 5.23 -9.85 -10.00
C ASP A 27 6.57 -9.85 -10.74
N TYR A 28 7.27 -8.72 -10.73
CA TYR A 28 8.60 -8.58 -11.31
C TYR A 28 9.30 -7.34 -10.74
N ALA A 29 10.61 -7.28 -10.96
CA ALA A 29 11.40 -6.09 -10.72
C ALA A 29 11.78 -5.42 -12.06
N VAL A 30 12.03 -4.12 -12.02
CA VAL A 30 12.73 -3.41 -13.09
C VAL A 30 14.06 -2.94 -12.53
N ILE A 31 15.15 -3.38 -13.14
CA ILE A 31 16.53 -3.05 -12.76
C ILE A 31 17.24 -2.65 -14.05
N ASN A 32 17.91 -1.51 -14.06
CA ASN A 32 18.57 -0.97 -15.27
C ASN A 32 17.63 -0.94 -16.49
N ASN A 33 16.38 -0.55 -16.27
CA ASN A 33 15.31 -0.51 -17.29
C ASN A 33 14.90 -1.87 -17.88
N GLU A 34 15.40 -2.98 -17.33
CA GLU A 34 15.05 -4.34 -17.76
C GLU A 34 14.10 -5.01 -16.77
N LYS A 35 13.16 -5.79 -17.30
CA LYS A 35 12.24 -6.60 -16.49
C LYS A 35 12.95 -7.86 -16.00
N VAL A 36 13.03 -8.03 -14.69
CA VAL A 36 13.67 -9.17 -14.01
C VAL A 36 12.64 -9.93 -13.17
N THR A 37 12.51 -11.23 -13.38
CA THR A 37 11.55 -12.09 -12.65
C THR A 37 12.20 -13.05 -11.65
N THR A 38 13.53 -13.11 -11.62
CA THR A 38 14.31 -14.01 -10.74
C THR A 38 14.55 -13.43 -9.34
N VAL A 39 14.08 -12.21 -9.08
CA VAL A 39 14.16 -11.58 -7.75
C VAL A 39 13.13 -12.23 -6.83
N ASN A 40 13.55 -12.60 -5.63
CA ASN A 40 12.64 -13.00 -4.57
C ASN A 40 12.29 -11.78 -3.71
N ALA A 41 11.01 -11.43 -3.62
CA ALA A 41 10.53 -10.35 -2.78
C ALA A 41 9.27 -10.78 -2.04
N SER A 42 9.20 -10.43 -0.75
CA SER A 42 8.06 -10.74 0.10
C SER A 42 6.79 -10.07 -0.40
N ASN A 43 5.65 -10.73 -0.19
CA ASN A 43 4.35 -10.10 -0.40
C ASN A 43 4.18 -8.87 0.50
N ILE A 44 3.36 -7.94 0.04
CA ILE A 44 3.04 -6.72 0.77
C ILE A 44 1.54 -6.65 1.04
N THR A 45 1.17 -5.78 1.97
CA THR A 45 -0.22 -5.46 2.22
C THR A 45 -0.50 -4.00 1.94
N ALA A 46 -1.71 -3.68 1.51
CA ALA A 46 -2.14 -2.30 1.32
C ALA A 46 -3.59 -2.11 1.70
N THR A 47 -3.91 -0.89 2.11
CA THR A 47 -5.23 -0.52 2.58
C THR A 47 -5.65 0.79 1.94
N LEU A 48 -6.78 0.78 1.23
CA LEU A 48 -7.41 2.01 0.76
C LEU A 48 -8.23 2.61 1.91
N ILE A 49 -7.79 3.74 2.46
CA ILE A 49 -8.43 4.38 3.60
C ILE A 49 -9.53 5.34 3.14
N SER A 50 -9.28 6.07 2.05
CA SER A 50 -10.23 7.01 1.46
C SER A 50 -9.93 7.26 -0.02
N SER A 51 -10.74 8.11 -0.66
CA SER A 51 -10.48 8.58 -2.03
C SER A 51 -9.11 9.27 -2.18
N THR A 52 -8.56 9.82 -1.11
CA THR A 52 -7.30 10.60 -1.14
C THR A 52 -6.17 9.98 -0.33
N LYS A 53 -6.42 8.88 0.40
CA LYS A 53 -5.44 8.29 1.31
C LYS A 53 -5.42 6.77 1.23
N ALA A 54 -4.23 6.20 1.23
CA ALA A 54 -4.00 4.76 1.35
C ALA A 54 -2.76 4.49 2.21
N THR A 55 -2.56 3.24 2.61
CA THR A 55 -1.32 2.77 3.25
C THR A 55 -0.79 1.54 2.54
N VAL A 56 0.53 1.40 2.50
CA VAL A 56 1.23 0.20 2.04
C VAL A 56 2.21 -0.22 3.12
N THR A 57 2.19 -1.49 3.51
CA THR A 57 3.15 -2.04 4.47
C THR A 57 4.20 -2.87 3.72
N TYR A 58 5.45 -2.44 3.79
CA TYR A 58 6.62 -3.05 3.14
C TYR A 58 7.76 -3.20 4.16
N GLN A 59 8.33 -4.41 4.30
CA GLN A 59 9.42 -4.69 5.25
C GLN A 59 9.14 -4.16 6.68
N ASN A 60 7.93 -4.35 7.18
CA ASN A 60 7.44 -3.85 8.48
C ASN A 60 7.36 -2.32 8.61
N GLU A 61 7.57 -1.57 7.53
CA GLU A 61 7.32 -0.14 7.45
C GLU A 61 5.94 0.11 6.83
N THR A 62 5.10 0.91 7.50
CA THR A 62 3.83 1.37 6.92
C THR A 62 4.01 2.76 6.32
N ILE A 63 3.84 2.85 5.01
CA ILE A 63 4.02 4.05 4.21
C ILE A 63 2.63 4.61 3.89
N VAL A 64 2.42 5.88 4.22
CA VAL A 64 1.18 6.60 3.89
C VAL A 64 1.27 7.13 2.46
N LEU A 65 0.26 6.84 1.66
CA LEU A 65 0.12 7.35 0.30
C LEU A 65 -1.00 8.39 0.25
N THR A 66 -0.79 9.45 -0.52
CA THR A 66 -1.80 10.48 -0.80
C THR A 66 -2.13 10.54 -2.29
N SER A 67 -3.37 10.91 -2.61
CA SER A 67 -3.84 11.06 -3.98
C SER A 67 -4.49 12.43 -4.19
N LYS A 68 -4.21 13.03 -5.35
CA LYS A 68 -4.84 14.29 -5.80
C LYS A 68 -6.07 14.04 -6.67
N ASP A 69 -6.10 12.91 -7.38
CA ASP A 69 -7.09 12.58 -8.42
C ASP A 69 -7.93 11.34 -8.09
N SER A 70 -7.69 10.74 -6.92
CA SER A 70 -8.28 9.46 -6.49
C SER A 70 -7.96 8.26 -7.38
N LEU A 71 -7.03 8.38 -8.33
CA LEU A 71 -6.61 7.34 -9.26
C LEU A 71 -5.18 6.90 -8.99
N LYS A 72 -4.28 7.83 -8.68
CA LYS A 72 -2.88 7.56 -8.37
C LYS A 72 -2.56 8.02 -6.95
N TYR A 73 -1.93 7.13 -6.19
CA TYR A 73 -1.54 7.35 -4.80
C TYR A 73 -0.02 7.28 -4.71
N GLU A 74 0.60 8.25 -4.07
CA GLU A 74 2.05 8.37 -3.97
C GLU A 74 2.47 8.60 -2.52
N GLY A 75 3.60 8.02 -2.12
CA GLY A 75 4.15 8.20 -0.79
C GLY A 75 5.65 7.94 -0.75
N ARG A 76 6.30 8.40 0.32
CA ARG A 76 7.73 8.23 0.55
C ARG A 76 7.93 7.50 1.87
N GLY A 77 8.69 6.42 1.83
CA GLY A 77 9.15 5.70 3.01
C GLY A 77 10.55 6.17 3.43
N LYS A 78 11.14 5.44 4.37
CA LYS A 78 12.52 5.64 4.82
C LYS A 78 13.51 5.36 3.69
N ASN A 79 14.73 5.86 3.84
CA ASN A 79 15.86 5.59 2.94
C ASN A 79 15.60 5.90 1.46
N GLY A 80 14.73 6.87 1.18
CA GLY A 80 14.41 7.28 -0.20
C GLY A 80 13.50 6.32 -0.96
N VAL A 81 12.85 5.38 -0.27
CA VAL A 81 11.83 4.51 -0.88
C VAL A 81 10.65 5.37 -1.36
N ILE A 82 10.24 5.17 -2.60
CA ILE A 82 9.06 5.82 -3.20
C ILE A 82 8.04 4.73 -3.52
N VAL A 83 6.80 4.95 -3.13
CA VAL A 83 5.70 4.02 -3.40
C VAL A 83 4.66 4.71 -4.26
N VAL A 84 4.26 4.05 -5.34
CA VAL A 84 3.18 4.50 -6.22
C VAL A 84 2.17 3.38 -6.35
N ALA A 85 0.90 3.69 -6.13
CA ALA A 85 -0.20 2.74 -6.29
C ALA A 85 -1.27 3.31 -7.21
N ASN A 86 -1.77 2.49 -8.15
CA ASN A 86 -2.83 2.88 -9.07
C ASN A 86 -4.15 2.22 -8.68
N LYS A 87 -5.22 3.00 -8.58
CA LYS A 87 -6.58 2.51 -8.32
C LYS A 87 -7.30 2.21 -9.62
N ALA A 88 -7.90 1.03 -9.70
CA ALA A 88 -8.79 0.64 -10.79
C ALA A 88 -9.98 -0.13 -10.21
N LYS A 89 -11.20 0.10 -10.73
CA LYS A 89 -12.42 -0.58 -10.25
C LYS A 89 -12.61 -0.53 -8.72
N GLY A 90 -12.29 0.61 -8.10
CA GLY A 90 -12.48 0.83 -6.67
C GLY A 90 -11.37 0.30 -5.75
N VAL A 91 -10.33 -0.35 -6.28
CA VAL A 91 -9.28 -1.02 -5.49
C VAL A 91 -7.89 -0.64 -5.99
N LEU A 92 -6.87 -0.73 -5.14
CA LEU A 92 -5.48 -0.57 -5.60
C LEU A 92 -5.11 -1.80 -6.46
N SER A 93 -4.66 -1.58 -7.69
CA SER A 93 -4.50 -2.64 -8.69
C SER A 93 -3.05 -3.10 -8.82
N ARG A 94 -2.14 -2.13 -8.90
CA ARG A 94 -0.69 -2.31 -8.94
C ARG A 94 -0.03 -1.35 -7.97
N ILE A 95 0.99 -1.85 -7.30
CA ILE A 95 1.84 -1.07 -6.41
C ILE A 95 3.27 -1.22 -6.92
N THR A 96 3.94 -0.10 -7.08
CA THR A 96 5.36 -0.02 -7.42
C THR A 96 6.11 0.55 -6.24
N ILE A 97 7.17 -0.13 -5.82
CA ILE A 97 8.10 0.34 -4.78
C ILE A 97 9.45 0.57 -5.44
N GLY A 98 9.87 1.83 -5.52
CA GLY A 98 11.15 2.24 -6.09
C GLY A 98 12.15 2.63 -5.01
N ALA A 99 13.41 2.24 -5.18
CA ALA A 99 14.52 2.69 -4.36
C ALA A 99 15.82 2.72 -5.17
N THR A 100 16.79 3.50 -4.70
CA THR A 100 18.16 3.44 -5.22
C THR A 100 18.98 2.50 -4.33
N VAL A 101 19.53 1.44 -4.91
CA VAL A 101 20.37 0.45 -4.24
C VAL A 101 21.68 0.36 -4.99
N ASN A 102 22.81 0.61 -4.32
CA ASN A 102 24.15 0.56 -4.94
C ASN A 102 24.26 1.36 -6.26
N ASN A 103 23.77 2.61 -6.25
CA ASN A 103 23.69 3.49 -7.43
C ASN A 103 22.82 2.98 -8.59
N GLN A 104 21.99 1.95 -8.37
CA GLN A 104 21.03 1.44 -9.35
C GLN A 104 19.61 1.72 -8.89
N ILE A 105 18.76 2.13 -9.84
CA ILE A 105 17.33 2.28 -9.58
C ILE A 105 16.69 0.90 -9.69
N VAL A 106 16.05 0.46 -8.61
CA VAL A 106 15.32 -0.79 -8.52
C VAL A 106 13.86 -0.46 -8.29
N MET A 107 12.96 -1.00 -9.13
CA MET A 107 11.52 -0.91 -8.93
C MET A 107 10.95 -2.31 -8.75
N LEU A 108 10.25 -2.54 -7.64
CA LEU A 108 9.52 -3.77 -7.39
C LEU A 108 8.04 -3.55 -7.74
N ILE A 109 7.48 -4.41 -8.58
CA ILE A 109 6.10 -4.32 -9.05
C ILE A 109 5.30 -5.44 -8.41
N TYR A 110 4.19 -5.05 -7.80
CA TYR A 110 3.28 -5.93 -7.09
C TYR A 110 1.89 -5.90 -7.73
N LYS A 111 1.27 -7.07 -7.81
CA LYS A 111 -0.12 -7.26 -8.28
C LYS A 111 -0.99 -7.71 -7.14
N ARG A 112 -2.22 -7.19 -7.09
CA ARG A 112 -3.21 -7.62 -6.11
C ARG A 112 -3.46 -9.13 -6.24
N ILE A 113 -3.55 -9.81 -5.10
CA ILE A 113 -4.06 -11.17 -5.04
C ILE A 113 -5.57 -11.04 -4.92
N ASN A 114 -6.29 -11.36 -6.00
CA ASN A 114 -7.74 -11.51 -5.89
C ASN A 114 -7.99 -12.81 -5.11
N ASN A 115 -8.69 -12.71 -3.98
CA ASN A 115 -9.39 -13.87 -3.43
C ASN A 115 -10.55 -14.24 -4.37
#